data_AF-A0A1V3C2S1-F1
#
_entry.id   AF-A0A1V3C2S1-F1
#
_cell.length_a   1.000
_cell.length_b   1.000
_cell.length_c   1.000
_cell.angle_alpha   90.00
_cell.angle_beta   90.00
_cell.angle_gamma   90.00
#
_symmetry.space_group_name_H-M   'P 1'
#
loop_
_entity.id
_entity.type
_entity.pdbx_description
1 polymer ?
#
loop_
_entity_poly.entity_id
_entity_poly.type
_entity_poly.pdbx_seq_one_letter_code
_entity_poly.pdbx_strand_id
1 'polypeptide(L)'
;MADEHHEDHGNTVSAWFLTISWIVVWSAAAFVIVFSGGDVLLWTAVALGVSVVLAAIAGAMKKAGLGRKEPRPVPPTREEWEAGRKAAAAQAEPAAAQPGPALDPDAESARA
;
A
#
# COMPACT_ATOMS: atom_id res chain seq x y z
N MET A 1 7.90 15.74 -7.96
CA MET A 1 7.55 15.04 -6.71
C MET A 1 6.43 14.13 -7.08
N ALA A 2 6.68 12.83 -7.13
CA ALA A 2 5.58 11.89 -7.19
C ALA A 2 4.75 12.10 -5.92
N ASP A 3 3.44 12.17 -6.01
CA ASP A 3 2.60 12.20 -4.83
C ASP A 3 2.89 10.93 -4.01
N GLU A 4 3.54 11.07 -2.85
CA GLU A 4 3.56 9.99 -1.86
C GLU A 4 2.18 9.91 -1.20
N HIS A 5 1.21 9.47 -1.99
CA HIS A 5 0.09 8.67 -1.52
C HIS A 5 0.59 7.26 -1.25
N HIS A 6 1.51 7.22 -0.32
CA HIS A 6 1.76 6.06 0.46
C HIS A 6 0.57 5.99 1.43
N GLU A 7 -0.60 5.63 0.89
CA GLU A 7 -1.82 5.36 1.65
C GLU A 7 -1.50 4.33 2.69
N ASP A 8 -2.00 4.45 3.88
CA ASP A 8 -1.66 3.51 4.91
C ASP A 8 -2.38 2.17 4.71
N HIS A 9 -1.85 1.33 3.81
CA HIS A 9 -2.41 0.16 3.07
C HIS A 9 -3.08 -0.94 3.93
N GLY A 10 -3.97 -0.58 4.85
CA GLY A 10 -4.38 -1.49 5.93
C GLY A 10 -3.21 -1.97 6.81
N ASN A 11 -1.99 -1.45 6.62
CA ASN A 11 -0.81 -1.80 7.43
C ASN A 11 -0.78 -1.02 8.76
N THR A 12 -1.96 -0.76 9.33
CA THR A 12 -2.12 -0.03 10.59
C THR A 12 -2.26 -1.04 11.72
N VAL A 13 -1.86 -0.68 12.94
CA VAL A 13 -1.96 -1.59 14.09
C VAL A 13 -3.42 -1.96 14.36
N SER A 14 -4.36 -1.02 14.21
CA SER A 14 -5.78 -1.32 14.39
C SER A 14 -6.31 -2.31 13.34
N ALA A 15 -5.82 -2.23 12.11
CA ALA A 15 -6.23 -3.13 11.03
C ALA A 15 -5.67 -4.55 11.26
N TRP A 16 -4.38 -4.67 11.56
CA TRP A 16 -3.76 -5.95 11.88
C TRP A 16 -4.34 -6.61 13.12
N PHE A 17 -4.67 -5.82 14.15
CA PHE A 17 -5.37 -6.30 15.32
C PHE A 17 -6.68 -7.00 14.92
N LEU A 18 -7.53 -6.34 14.12
CA LEU A 18 -8.81 -6.90 13.72
C LEU A 18 -8.62 -8.16 12.87
N THR A 19 -7.72 -8.13 11.89
CA THR A 19 -7.44 -9.27 11.02
C THR A 19 -6.98 -10.50 11.82
N ILE A 20 -5.98 -10.35 12.68
CA ILE A 20 -5.42 -11.47 13.44
C ILE A 20 -6.45 -11.98 14.45
N SER A 21 -7.15 -11.08 15.14
CA SER A 21 -8.13 -11.49 16.15
C SER A 21 -9.32 -12.23 15.53
N TRP A 22 -9.78 -11.86 14.32
CA TRP A 22 -10.76 -12.65 13.59
C TRP A 22 -10.21 -14.01 13.17
N ILE A 23 -8.99 -14.10 12.63
CA ILE A 23 -8.38 -15.40 12.30
C ILE A 23 -8.39 -16.31 13.52
N VAL A 24 -7.99 -15.81 14.69
CA VAL A 24 -7.96 -16.58 15.94
C VAL A 24 -9.37 -17.02 16.35
N VAL A 25 -10.34 -16.11 16.38
CA VAL A 25 -11.72 -16.42 16.80
C VAL A 25 -12.36 -17.47 15.89
N TRP A 26 -12.23 -17.31 14.58
CA TRP A 26 -12.80 -18.25 13.62
C TRP A 26 -12.06 -19.58 13.59
N SER A 27 -10.74 -19.58 13.79
CA SER A 27 -9.97 -20.81 13.93
C SER A 27 -10.38 -21.59 15.19
N ALA A 28 -10.58 -20.90 16.31
CA ALA A 28 -11.04 -21.51 17.55
C ALA A 28 -12.47 -22.06 17.41
N ALA A 29 -13.39 -21.30 16.82
CA ALA A 29 -14.75 -21.77 16.57
C ALA A 29 -14.78 -22.99 15.65
N ALA A 30 -14.04 -22.94 14.53
CA ALA A 30 -13.89 -24.07 13.62
C ALA A 30 -13.29 -25.30 14.31
N PHE A 31 -12.28 -25.11 15.16
CA PHE A 31 -11.67 -26.19 15.92
C PHE A 31 -12.68 -26.88 16.85
N VAL A 32 -13.48 -26.11 17.59
CA VAL A 32 -14.46 -26.68 18.50
C VAL A 32 -15.59 -27.39 17.74
N ILE A 33 -16.06 -26.81 16.64
CA ILE A 33 -17.09 -27.43 15.79
C ILE A 33 -16.60 -28.78 15.23
N VAL A 34 -15.40 -28.80 14.65
CA VAL A 34 -14.90 -29.98 13.92
C VAL A 34 -14.35 -31.05 14.86
N PHE A 35 -13.57 -30.66 15.87
CA PHE A 35 -12.79 -31.62 16.68
C PHE A 35 -13.40 -31.89 18.05
N SER A 36 -14.25 -31.01 18.57
CA SER A 36 -14.89 -31.18 19.88
C SER A 36 -16.39 -31.48 19.80
N GLY A 37 -16.93 -31.68 18.58
CA GLY A 37 -18.36 -31.94 18.36
C GLY A 37 -19.27 -30.77 18.74
N GLY A 38 -18.76 -29.54 18.68
CA GLY A 38 -19.51 -28.34 19.04
C GLY A 38 -20.68 -28.06 18.08
N ASP A 39 -21.80 -27.58 18.63
CA ASP A 39 -22.95 -27.15 17.84
C ASP A 39 -22.58 -26.00 16.89
N VAL A 40 -22.87 -26.20 15.59
CA VAL A 40 -22.48 -25.26 14.53
C VAL A 40 -23.13 -23.90 14.73
N LEU A 41 -24.42 -23.85 15.06
CA LEU A 41 -25.16 -22.59 15.19
C LEU A 41 -24.68 -21.80 16.42
N LEU A 42 -24.50 -22.49 17.54
CA LEU A 42 -24.01 -21.88 18.78
C LEU A 42 -22.61 -21.28 18.58
N TRP A 43 -21.64 -22.05 18.10
CA TRP A 43 -20.26 -21.58 17.97
C TRP A 43 -20.09 -20.52 16.88
N THR A 44 -20.91 -20.58 15.82
CA THR A 44 -20.99 -19.50 14.83
C THR A 44 -21.55 -18.22 15.44
N ALA A 45 -22.64 -18.31 16.22
CA ALA A 45 -23.22 -17.14 16.89
C ALA A 45 -22.24 -16.51 17.90
N VAL A 46 -21.50 -17.35 18.65
CA VAL A 46 -20.43 -16.89 19.55
C VAL A 46 -19.32 -16.19 18.77
N ALA A 47 -18.81 -16.80 17.70
CA ALA A 47 -17.76 -16.20 16.87
C ALA A 47 -18.17 -14.85 16.28
N LEU A 48 -19.43 -14.73 15.82
CA LEU A 48 -20.00 -13.48 15.33
C LEU A 48 -20.10 -12.43 16.43
N GLY A 49 -20.61 -12.78 17.61
CA GLY A 49 -20.70 -11.87 18.75
C GLY A 49 -19.33 -11.32 19.16
N VAL A 50 -18.32 -12.19 19.27
CA VAL A 50 -16.95 -11.78 19.56
C VAL A 50 -16.37 -10.92 18.42
N SER A 51 -16.67 -11.25 17.16
CA SER A 51 -16.21 -10.48 15.99
C SER A 51 -16.71 -9.02 16.03
N VAL A 52 -17.96 -8.80 16.47
CA VAL A 52 -18.51 -7.44 16.63
C VAL A 52 -17.78 -6.67 17.73
N VAL A 53 -17.50 -7.31 18.87
CA VAL A 53 -16.75 -6.69 19.98
C VAL A 53 -15.34 -6.30 19.53
N LEU A 54 -14.64 -7.20 18.84
CA LEU A 54 -13.30 -6.93 18.29
C LEU A 54 -13.31 -5.78 17.28
N ALA A 55 -14.33 -5.71 16.41
CA ALA A 55 -14.50 -4.60 15.48
C ALA A 55 -14.69 -3.25 16.20
N ALA A 56 -15.48 -3.24 17.28
CA ALA A 56 -15.64 -2.03 18.10
C ALA A 56 -14.32 -1.59 18.74
N ILE A 57 -13.54 -2.53 19.27
CA ILE A 57 -12.20 -2.28 19.83
C ILE A 57 -11.27 -1.72 18.76
N ALA A 58 -11.21 -2.33 17.57
CA ALA A 58 -10.41 -1.83 16.45
C ALA A 58 -10.82 -0.40 16.03
N GLY A 59 -12.11 -0.11 16.04
CA GLY A 59 -12.64 1.24 15.83
C GLY A 59 -12.17 2.25 16.89
N ALA A 60 -12.14 1.84 18.16
CA ALA A 60 -11.59 2.68 19.24
C ALA A 60 -10.08 2.90 19.08
N MET A 61 -9.32 1.85 18.70
CA MET A 61 -7.89 1.96 18.40
C MET A 61 -7.63 2.95 17.25
N LYS A 62 -8.47 2.95 16.22
CA LYS A 62 -8.39 3.92 15.11
C LYS A 62 -8.55 5.36 15.62
N LYS A 63 -9.56 5.62 16.47
CA LYS A 63 -9.75 6.95 17.10
C LYS A 63 -8.54 7.36 17.96
N ALA A 64 -7.93 6.40 18.65
CA ALA A 64 -6.71 6.60 19.44
C ALA A 64 -5.43 6.86 18.60
N GLY A 65 -5.49 6.80 17.26
CA GLY A 65 -4.34 7.06 16.37
C GLY A 65 -3.62 5.82 15.87
N LEU A 66 -4.01 4.62 16.31
CA LEU A 66 -3.42 3.35 15.89
C LEU A 66 -3.93 2.86 14.53
N GLY A 67 -4.93 3.53 13.96
CA GLY A 67 -5.47 3.27 12.62
C GLY A 67 -4.92 4.17 11.53
N ARG A 68 -3.85 4.90 11.86
CA ARG A 68 -3.12 5.92 11.11
C ARG A 68 -3.96 7.14 10.69
N LYS A 69 -3.29 8.28 10.81
CA LYS A 69 -3.88 9.62 10.84
C LYS A 69 -3.16 10.61 9.95
N GLU A 70 -1.91 10.35 9.61
CA GLU A 70 -1.00 11.34 9.02
C GLU A 70 -0.35 10.81 7.75
N PRO A 71 -0.09 11.71 6.77
CA PRO A 71 0.37 11.31 5.45
C PRO A 71 1.75 10.66 5.55
N ARG A 72 1.98 9.60 4.79
CA ARG A 72 3.33 9.06 4.62
C ARG A 72 4.29 10.17 4.11
N PRO A 73 5.62 9.99 4.23
CA PRO A 73 6.63 10.96 3.77
C PRO A 73 6.30 11.49 2.36
N VAL A 74 6.81 12.67 1.93
CA VAL A 74 6.65 13.18 0.54
C VAL A 74 7.98 13.14 -0.24
N PRO A 75 8.04 12.61 -1.48
CA PRO A 75 9.30 12.24 -2.07
C PRO A 75 9.84 13.49 -2.75
N PRO A 76 11.18 13.59 -2.88
CA PRO A 76 11.84 14.84 -3.20
C PRO A 76 11.39 15.50 -4.52
N THR A 77 11.52 16.83 -4.59
CA THR A 77 11.17 17.66 -5.77
C THR A 77 11.97 17.26 -6.96
N ARG A 78 11.44 17.59 -8.14
CA ARG A 78 12.23 17.49 -9.35
C ARG A 78 13.51 18.32 -9.21
N GLU A 79 13.42 19.47 -8.57
CA GLU A 79 14.56 20.34 -8.27
C GLU A 79 15.50 19.74 -7.22
N GLU A 80 14.99 19.16 -6.12
CA GLU A 80 15.77 18.43 -5.11
C GLU A 80 16.39 17.13 -5.65
N TRP A 81 15.70 16.46 -6.57
CA TRP A 81 16.15 15.23 -7.22
C TRP A 81 17.17 15.53 -8.32
N GLU A 82 16.97 16.60 -9.11
CA GLU A 82 17.93 17.08 -10.11
C GLU A 82 19.16 17.71 -9.45
N ALA A 83 19.01 18.39 -8.31
CA ALA A 83 20.12 18.85 -7.47
C ALA A 83 20.90 17.66 -6.89
N GLY A 84 20.20 16.64 -6.37
CA GLY A 84 20.81 15.39 -5.91
C GLY A 84 21.53 14.63 -7.03
N ARG A 85 20.95 14.62 -8.24
CA ARG A 85 21.57 14.02 -9.44
C ARG A 85 22.76 14.80 -9.97
N LYS A 86 22.70 16.14 -10.01
CA LYS A 86 23.83 16.98 -10.45
C LYS A 86 24.99 16.91 -9.46
N ALA A 87 24.70 16.84 -8.16
CA ALA A 87 25.70 16.61 -7.11
C ALA A 87 26.34 15.21 -7.22
N ALA A 88 25.56 14.18 -7.59
CA ALA A 88 26.07 12.84 -7.84
C ALA A 88 26.86 12.71 -9.17
N ALA A 89 26.45 13.43 -10.23
CA ALA A 89 27.10 13.41 -11.54
C ALA A 89 28.37 14.27 -11.62
N ALA A 90 28.54 15.25 -10.71
CA ALA A 90 29.78 16.01 -10.56
C ALA A 90 30.94 15.15 -9.99
N GLN A 91 30.67 13.94 -9.51
CA GLN A 91 31.68 12.93 -9.16
C GLN A 91 32.04 12.06 -10.42
N ALA A 92 32.65 12.72 -11.45
CA ALA A 92 33.48 12.27 -12.62
C ALA A 92 32.89 11.36 -13.76
N GLU A 93 33.20 11.42 -15.09
CA GLU A 93 34.03 12.24 -16.04
C GLU A 93 33.60 11.98 -17.56
N PRO A 94 34.06 12.74 -18.60
CA PRO A 94 33.40 13.05 -19.91
C PRO A 94 33.83 12.21 -21.15
N ALA A 95 33.39 12.35 -22.42
CA ALA A 95 32.18 12.78 -23.19
C ALA A 95 32.53 12.69 -24.71
N ALA A 96 31.55 12.59 -25.64
CA ALA A 96 31.55 13.09 -27.06
C ALA A 96 30.47 12.37 -27.90
N ALA A 97 29.88 12.84 -29.02
CA ALA A 97 29.50 14.12 -29.66
C ALA A 97 28.60 13.71 -30.88
N GLN A 98 27.60 14.50 -31.32
CA GLN A 98 26.59 14.06 -32.32
C GLN A 98 26.58 14.84 -33.68
N PRO A 99 26.06 14.24 -34.79
CA PRO A 99 25.99 14.84 -36.14
C PRO A 99 24.59 15.36 -36.59
N GLY A 100 24.57 16.03 -37.76
CA GLY A 100 23.54 16.95 -38.30
C GLY A 100 22.30 16.39 -39.05
N PRO A 101 21.50 17.27 -39.73
CA PRO A 101 20.04 17.11 -39.85
C PRO A 101 19.54 16.22 -41.00
N ALA A 102 18.44 15.50 -40.72
CA ALA A 102 17.80 14.51 -41.58
C ALA A 102 16.68 15.10 -42.48
N LEU A 103 16.54 14.53 -43.69
CA LEU A 103 15.52 14.85 -44.71
C LEU A 103 14.16 14.20 -44.38
N ASP A 104 13.07 14.92 -44.65
CA ASP A 104 11.69 14.54 -44.29
C ASP A 104 11.06 13.54 -45.28
N PRO A 105 10.43 12.46 -44.79
CA PRO A 105 9.83 11.38 -45.58
C PRO A 105 8.50 11.67 -46.31
N ASP A 106 7.81 12.81 -46.10
CA ASP A 106 6.41 12.98 -46.56
C ASP A 106 6.21 13.64 -47.94
N ALA A 107 7.27 13.89 -48.71
CA ALA A 107 7.14 14.57 -50.00
C ALA A 107 6.55 13.69 -51.13
N GLU A 108 6.50 12.35 -50.99
CA GLU A 108 6.24 11.46 -52.14
C GLU A 108 4.82 10.86 -52.22
N SER A 109 4.06 10.81 -51.13
CA SER A 109 2.79 10.04 -51.08
C SER A 109 1.53 10.82 -51.54
N ALA A 110 1.66 12.08 -51.99
CA ALA A 110 0.55 12.87 -52.54
C ALA A 110 0.36 12.72 -54.07
N ARG A 111 1.04 11.76 -54.72
CA ARG A 111 0.90 11.47 -56.16
C ARG A 111 0.58 10.00 -56.41
N ALA A 112 -0.66 9.57 -56.19
CA ALA A 112 -1.23 8.36 -56.81
C ALA A 112 -2.75 8.47 -56.90
#